data_AF-A0A1M7SMI5-F1
#
_entry.id   AF-A0A1M7SMI5-F1
#
_cell.length_a   1.000
_cell.length_b   1.000
_cell.length_c   1.000
_cell.angle_alpha   90.00
_cell.angle_beta   90.00
_cell.angle_gamma   90.00
#
_symmetry.space_group_name_H-M   'P 1'
#
loop_
_entity.id
_entity.type
_entity.pdbx_description
1 polymer ?
#
loop_
_entity_poly.entity_id
_entity_poly.type
_entity_poly.pdbx_seq_one_letter_code
_entity_poly.pdbx_strand_id
1 'polypeptide(L)'
;MTARMDQINVVYSGSAVNKDLQIAEDFSKMAEFGYLDQEFTMYGAAYLGTDEQMKYLISSKRDEIYRFMAMSAYQGLCPTPASSYTEICPVPSGYEEDIALQVKFRLAKKLQQDYQKPLLAALRELAAVDGNDAAYELLVKEQEKVEDLYDRDILLVYEGLVDMAFKKKLLSLRSLNEFNRWINKIKKQMEDDLVVNDILEKTFYGYVYQGGDGTLKYRVNAQYESIYNFTLETEEQGCRPSPIFHKKYFYNYRYTLGEAKNDFNVFLKKLLNRDYMEIINALNRMPSPIDRVKFKNLSEHYRAQNDHKALETLGYYERRWFN
;
A
#
# COMPACT_ATOMS: atom_id res chain seq x y z
N MET A 1 -70.41 -59.35 1.06
CA MET A 1 -69.73 -58.99 -0.20
C MET A 1 -68.51 -58.17 0.15
N THR A 2 -67.31 -58.65 -0.25
CA THR A 2 -66.12 -57.90 -0.73
C THR A 2 -65.68 -56.63 0.01
N ALA A 3 -64.41 -56.34 0.30
CA ALA A 3 -63.11 -56.88 -0.07
C ALA A 3 -62.03 -56.26 0.86
N ARG A 4 -60.84 -56.89 0.94
CA ARG A 4 -59.59 -56.30 1.44
C ARG A 4 -59.18 -55.10 0.58
N MET A 5 -58.52 -54.09 1.17
CA MET A 5 -57.55 -53.26 0.46
C MET A 5 -56.56 -52.59 1.45
N ASP A 6 -55.35 -53.17 1.47
CA ASP A 6 -54.02 -52.58 1.52
C ASP A 6 -53.78 -51.27 2.28
N GLN A 7 -53.04 -51.40 3.38
CA GLN A 7 -52.19 -50.35 3.94
C GLN A 7 -51.02 -50.10 2.97
N ILE A 8 -51.06 -48.97 2.25
CA ILE A 8 -49.91 -48.47 1.50
C ILE A 8 -49.05 -47.63 2.46
N ASN A 9 -47.87 -48.17 2.77
CA ASN A 9 -46.74 -47.42 3.31
C ASN A 9 -46.40 -46.25 2.38
N VAL A 10 -46.54 -45.01 2.87
CA VAL A 10 -45.82 -43.88 2.30
C VAL A 10 -44.58 -43.66 3.14
N VAL A 11 -43.46 -44.06 2.57
CA VAL A 11 -42.09 -43.85 3.08
C VAL A 11 -41.82 -42.35 3.12
N TYR A 12 -41.58 -41.81 4.31
CA TYR A 12 -41.02 -40.46 4.49
C TYR A 12 -39.55 -40.47 4.07
N SER A 13 -39.28 -39.99 2.85
CA SER A 13 -37.93 -39.60 2.43
C SER A 13 -37.99 -38.28 1.68
N GLY A 14 -37.90 -37.15 2.41
CA GLY A 14 -37.96 -35.83 1.77
C GLY A 14 -37.86 -34.60 2.69
N SER A 15 -37.30 -34.70 3.90
CA SER A 15 -37.44 -33.64 4.92
C SER A 15 -36.20 -32.77 5.19
N ALA A 16 -35.09 -32.97 4.48
CA ALA A 16 -33.90 -32.12 4.62
C ALA A 16 -33.70 -31.14 3.43
N VAL A 17 -33.75 -31.66 2.20
CA VAL A 17 -33.47 -30.88 0.97
C VAL A 17 -34.47 -29.73 0.73
N ASN A 18 -35.72 -29.87 1.18
CA ASN A 18 -36.77 -28.85 0.98
C ASN A 18 -36.63 -27.66 1.96
N LYS A 19 -36.14 -27.91 3.18
CA LYS A 19 -35.93 -26.87 4.20
C LYS A 19 -34.79 -25.95 3.84
N ASP A 20 -33.68 -26.49 3.35
CA ASP A 20 -32.52 -25.69 2.96
C ASP A 20 -32.82 -24.82 1.74
N LEU A 21 -33.62 -25.33 0.80
CA LEU A 21 -34.09 -24.56 -0.36
C LEU A 21 -35.02 -23.41 0.06
N GLN A 22 -35.94 -23.67 0.98
CA GLN A 22 -36.87 -22.66 1.49
C GLN A 22 -36.16 -21.59 2.33
N ILE A 23 -35.17 -21.97 3.14
CA ILE A 23 -34.30 -21.03 3.86
C ILE A 23 -33.48 -20.18 2.88
N ALA A 24 -32.98 -20.77 1.79
CA ALA A 24 -32.23 -20.03 0.77
C ALA A 24 -33.12 -19.05 -0.02
N GLU A 25 -34.37 -19.43 -0.32
CA GLU A 25 -35.34 -18.56 -0.97
C GLU A 25 -35.81 -17.42 -0.06
N ASP A 26 -36.09 -17.70 1.21
CA ASP A 26 -36.47 -16.69 2.19
C ASP A 26 -35.29 -15.75 2.49
N PHE A 27 -34.05 -16.27 2.54
CA PHE A 27 -32.84 -15.46 2.66
C PHE A 27 -32.62 -14.58 1.43
N SER A 28 -32.87 -15.11 0.21
CA SER A 28 -32.77 -14.34 -1.03
C SER A 28 -33.80 -13.22 -1.08
N LYS A 29 -35.05 -13.49 -0.68
CA LYS A 29 -36.10 -12.45 -0.57
C LYS A 29 -35.77 -11.43 0.52
N MET A 30 -35.27 -11.87 1.68
CA MET A 30 -34.81 -10.97 2.75
C MET A 30 -33.67 -10.07 2.28
N ALA A 31 -32.72 -10.60 1.51
CA ALA A 31 -31.65 -9.83 0.88
C ALA A 31 -32.20 -8.83 -0.16
N GLU A 32 -33.15 -9.24 -1.00
CA GLU A 32 -33.82 -8.36 -1.98
C GLU A 32 -34.55 -7.18 -1.32
N PHE A 33 -35.16 -7.40 -0.15
CA PHE A 33 -35.82 -6.36 0.65
C PHE A 33 -34.85 -5.56 1.55
N GLY A 34 -33.55 -5.82 1.50
CA GLY A 34 -32.53 -5.09 2.26
C GLY A 34 -32.49 -5.41 3.74
N TYR A 35 -32.98 -6.57 4.19
CA TYR A 35 -32.92 -6.97 5.61
C TYR A 35 -31.52 -7.41 6.08
N LEU A 36 -30.55 -7.49 5.17
CA LEU A 36 -29.16 -7.75 5.51
C LEU A 36 -28.37 -6.45 5.41
N ASP A 37 -27.74 -6.08 6.52
CA ASP A 37 -26.83 -4.95 6.55
C ASP A 37 -25.63 -5.23 5.64
N GLN A 38 -25.31 -4.27 4.78
CA GLN A 38 -24.09 -4.29 3.98
C GLN A 38 -23.11 -3.25 4.51
N GLU A 39 -21.82 -3.59 4.45
CA GLU A 39 -20.74 -2.68 4.83
C GLU A 39 -20.21 -1.93 3.59
N PHE A 40 -20.22 -0.60 3.67
CA PHE A 40 -19.63 0.28 2.67
C PHE A 40 -18.44 1.00 3.28
N THR A 41 -17.24 0.61 2.88
CA THR A 41 -16.00 1.24 3.32
C THR A 41 -15.35 2.01 2.18
N MET A 42 -15.04 3.28 2.44
CA MET A 42 -14.30 4.16 1.54
C MET A 42 -12.98 4.58 2.18
N TYR A 43 -11.97 4.76 1.35
CA TYR A 43 -10.63 5.21 1.71
C TYR A 43 -10.29 6.48 0.96
N GLY A 44 -9.54 7.38 1.58
CA GLY A 44 -9.13 8.60 0.89
C GLY A 44 -8.02 9.38 1.56
N ALA A 45 -7.47 10.30 0.78
CA ALA A 45 -6.43 11.24 1.20
C ALA A 45 -6.71 12.63 0.60
N ALA A 46 -6.44 13.67 1.38
CA ALA A 46 -6.50 15.05 0.92
C ALA A 46 -5.12 15.49 0.41
N TYR A 47 -5.07 16.36 -0.60
CA TYR A 47 -3.83 16.94 -1.09
C TYR A 47 -4.08 18.30 -1.74
N LEU A 48 -3.04 19.13 -1.86
CA LEU A 48 -3.11 20.37 -2.61
C LEU A 48 -2.71 20.11 -4.06
N GLY A 49 -3.59 20.43 -5.00
CA GLY A 49 -3.32 20.32 -6.43
C GLY A 49 -2.29 21.35 -6.91
N THR A 50 -1.80 21.15 -8.13
CA THR A 50 -0.93 22.11 -8.83
C THR A 50 -1.66 23.43 -9.15
N ASP A 51 -2.99 23.39 -9.21
CA ASP A 51 -3.91 24.52 -9.33
C ASP A 51 -4.24 25.20 -7.99
N GLU A 52 -3.52 24.85 -6.92
CA GLU A 52 -3.72 25.36 -5.56
C GLU A 52 -5.11 25.08 -4.95
N GLN A 53 -5.85 24.12 -5.52
CA GLN A 53 -7.13 23.68 -4.97
C GLN A 53 -6.94 22.45 -4.09
N MET A 54 -7.68 22.38 -2.98
CA MET A 54 -7.73 21.14 -2.21
C MET A 54 -8.47 20.08 -3.01
N LYS A 55 -7.84 18.92 -3.16
CA LYS A 55 -8.35 17.76 -3.89
C LYS A 55 -8.37 16.55 -2.96
N TYR A 56 -9.27 15.63 -3.27
CA TYR A 56 -9.49 14.41 -2.48
C TYR A 56 -9.46 13.22 -3.42
N LEU A 57 -8.54 12.30 -3.20
CA LEU A 57 -8.60 10.99 -3.83
C LEU A 57 -9.43 10.08 -2.92
N ILE A 58 -10.50 9.49 -3.45
CA ILE A 58 -11.37 8.59 -2.69
C ILE A 58 -11.70 7.37 -3.53
N SER A 59 -11.52 6.19 -2.93
CA SER A 59 -11.77 4.88 -3.56
C SER A 59 -12.30 3.89 -2.53
N SER A 60 -13.08 2.90 -2.98
CA SER A 60 -13.43 1.73 -2.18
C SER A 60 -12.25 0.77 -2.02
N LYS A 61 -11.18 0.95 -2.80
CA LYS A 61 -9.95 0.14 -2.73
C LYS A 61 -8.84 0.91 -2.03
N ARG A 62 -8.42 0.44 -0.86
CA ARG A 62 -7.32 1.06 -0.09
C ARG A 62 -5.99 1.03 -0.85
N ASP A 63 -5.73 -0.05 -1.60
CA ASP A 63 -4.57 -0.19 -2.49
C ASP A 63 -4.40 1.00 -3.45
N GLU A 64 -5.48 1.55 -4.01
CA GLU A 64 -5.40 2.70 -4.92
C GLU A 64 -4.90 3.97 -4.19
N ILE A 65 -5.33 4.18 -2.93
CA ILE A 65 -4.88 5.29 -2.10
C ILE A 65 -3.40 5.15 -1.76
N TYR A 66 -2.96 3.96 -1.35
CA TYR A 66 -1.55 3.73 -1.02
C TYR A 66 -0.63 3.82 -2.23
N ARG A 67 -1.06 3.35 -3.41
CA ARG A 67 -0.29 3.55 -4.65
C ARG A 67 -0.15 5.03 -4.98
N PHE A 68 -1.23 5.80 -4.85
CA PHE A 68 -1.16 7.26 -5.03
C PHE A 68 -0.18 7.90 -4.04
N MET A 69 -0.25 7.56 -2.75
CA MET A 69 0.68 8.07 -1.74
C MET A 69 2.13 7.68 -2.05
N ALA A 70 2.38 6.46 -2.53
CA ALA A 70 3.70 6.00 -2.95
C ALA A 70 4.24 6.77 -4.17
N MET A 71 3.37 7.18 -5.10
CA MET A 71 3.78 7.90 -6.32
C MET A 71 3.78 9.43 -6.18
N SER A 72 3.16 9.96 -5.13
CA SER A 72 2.94 11.41 -4.92
C SER A 72 4.21 12.26 -5.02
N ALA A 73 5.35 11.76 -4.54
CA ALA A 73 6.63 12.47 -4.57
C ALA A 73 7.10 12.78 -6.00
N TYR A 74 6.86 11.88 -6.96
CA TYR A 74 7.20 12.08 -8.37
C TYR A 74 6.36 13.17 -9.04
N GLN A 75 5.22 13.50 -8.46
CA GLN A 75 4.31 14.54 -8.95
C GLN A 75 4.44 15.84 -8.14
N GLY A 76 5.36 15.91 -7.16
CA GLY A 76 5.48 17.04 -6.25
C GLY A 76 4.26 17.23 -5.34
N LEU A 77 3.46 16.17 -5.14
CA LEU A 77 2.26 16.22 -4.31
C LEU A 77 2.56 15.76 -2.89
N CYS A 78 1.88 16.36 -1.92
CA CYS A 78 1.96 16.00 -0.51
C CYS A 78 0.58 15.59 0.03
N PRO A 79 0.12 14.34 -0.20
CA PRO A 79 -1.12 13.86 0.36
C PRO A 79 -1.04 13.65 1.87
N THR A 80 -2.18 13.74 2.54
CA THR A 80 -2.35 13.33 3.94
C THR A 80 -2.27 11.80 4.08
N PRO A 81 -2.07 11.27 5.29
CA PRO A 81 -2.28 9.85 5.57
C PRO A 81 -3.67 9.38 5.14
N ALA A 82 -3.75 8.12 4.71
CA ALA A 82 -5.00 7.52 4.29
C ALA A 82 -6.00 7.47 5.45
N SER A 83 -7.20 8.01 5.24
CA SER A 83 -8.33 7.92 6.16
C SER A 83 -9.39 6.99 5.59
N SER A 84 -10.20 6.40 6.45
CA SER A 84 -11.33 5.57 6.05
C SER A 84 -12.64 6.03 6.69
N TYR A 85 -13.74 5.70 6.04
CA TYR A 85 -15.08 5.88 6.58
C TYR A 85 -15.93 4.69 6.17
N THR A 86 -16.62 4.12 7.14
CA THR A 86 -17.40 2.89 7.00
C THR A 86 -18.82 3.14 7.49
N GLU A 87 -19.79 2.70 6.70
CA GLU A 87 -21.18 2.63 7.13
C GLU A 87 -21.71 1.22 6.96
N ILE A 88 -22.53 0.80 7.91
CA ILE A 88 -23.24 -0.48 7.92
C ILE A 88 -24.72 -0.14 7.92
N CYS A 89 -25.42 -0.53 6.87
CA CYS A 89 -26.85 -0.22 6.74
C CYS A 89 -27.59 -1.24 5.86
N PRO A 90 -28.92 -1.36 6.05
CA PRO A 90 -29.76 -2.14 5.16
C PRO A 90 -29.79 -1.50 3.77
N VAL A 91 -29.66 -2.32 2.73
CA VAL A 91 -29.60 -1.84 1.33
C VAL A 91 -30.72 -2.46 0.51
N PRO A 92 -31.71 -1.67 0.07
CA PRO A 92 -32.66 -2.15 -0.91
C PRO A 92 -31.95 -2.49 -2.22
N SER A 93 -32.39 -3.56 -2.90
CA SER A 93 -31.82 -3.98 -4.18
C SER A 93 -31.77 -2.82 -5.19
N GLY A 94 -30.58 -2.59 -5.77
CA GLY A 94 -30.34 -1.54 -6.76
C GLY A 94 -29.89 -0.19 -6.20
N TYR A 95 -29.80 -0.03 -4.88
CA TYR A 95 -29.33 1.21 -4.23
C TYR A 95 -27.88 1.15 -3.74
N GLU A 96 -27.16 0.06 -4.02
CA GLU A 96 -25.78 -0.15 -3.58
C GLU A 96 -24.86 0.98 -4.06
N GLU A 97 -24.99 1.40 -5.33
CA GLU A 97 -24.19 2.47 -5.91
C GLU A 97 -24.48 3.83 -5.28
N ASP A 98 -25.75 4.12 -5.00
CA ASP A 98 -26.16 5.38 -4.35
C ASP A 98 -25.63 5.47 -2.93
N ILE A 99 -25.70 4.38 -2.16
CA ILE A 99 -25.17 4.32 -0.80
C ILE A 99 -23.64 4.45 -0.84
N ALA A 100 -22.96 3.72 -1.72
CA ALA A 100 -21.51 3.84 -1.90
C ALA A 100 -21.11 5.29 -2.26
N LEU A 101 -21.86 5.96 -3.14
CA LEU A 101 -21.62 7.35 -3.51
C LEU A 101 -21.83 8.31 -2.32
N GLN A 102 -22.85 8.08 -1.50
CA GLN A 102 -23.07 8.85 -0.28
C GLN A 102 -21.93 8.69 0.73
N VAL A 103 -21.47 7.46 0.98
CA VAL A 103 -20.34 7.17 1.86
C VAL A 103 -19.07 7.85 1.35
N LYS A 104 -18.84 7.84 0.03
CA LYS A 104 -17.76 8.59 -0.63
C LYS A 104 -17.86 10.09 -0.38
N PHE A 105 -19.04 10.69 -0.53
CA PHE A 105 -19.23 12.11 -0.24
C PHE A 105 -19.05 12.45 1.25
N ARG A 106 -19.48 11.58 2.16
CA ARG A 106 -19.27 11.77 3.61
C ARG A 106 -17.79 11.74 3.96
N LEU A 107 -17.02 10.82 3.39
CA LEU A 107 -15.57 10.82 3.55
C LEU A 107 -14.93 12.09 2.97
N ALA A 108 -15.37 12.56 1.80
CA ALA A 108 -14.86 13.81 1.22
C ALA A 108 -15.08 15.02 2.15
N LYS A 109 -16.30 15.14 2.71
CA LYS A 109 -16.63 16.19 3.67
C LYS A 109 -15.81 16.07 4.95
N LYS A 110 -15.61 14.84 5.44
CA LYS A 110 -14.75 14.59 6.61
C LYS A 110 -13.31 15.04 6.35
N LEU A 111 -12.73 14.68 5.20
CA LEU A 111 -11.38 15.13 4.81
C LEU A 111 -11.29 16.65 4.70
N GLN A 112 -12.33 17.31 4.18
CA GLN A 112 -12.40 18.77 4.10
C GLN A 112 -12.43 19.43 5.49
N GLN A 113 -13.07 18.81 6.46
CA GLN A 113 -13.16 19.29 7.85
C GLN A 113 -11.87 19.01 8.63
N ASP A 114 -11.31 17.81 8.45
CA ASP A 114 -10.15 17.31 9.19
C ASP A 114 -8.84 18.01 8.74
N TYR A 115 -8.78 18.58 7.54
CA TYR A 115 -7.56 19.18 7.00
C TYR A 115 -7.77 20.61 6.49
N GLN A 116 -6.84 21.48 6.86
CA GLN A 116 -6.86 22.88 6.45
C GLN A 116 -5.93 23.13 5.27
N LYS A 117 -6.34 23.98 4.31
CA LYS A 117 -5.52 24.38 3.16
C LYS A 117 -4.12 24.92 3.55
N PRO A 118 -3.95 25.74 4.60
CA PRO A 118 -2.63 26.24 5.02
C PRO A 118 -1.62 25.14 5.35
N LEU A 119 -2.06 24.02 5.95
CA LEU A 119 -1.19 22.87 6.24
C LEU A 119 -0.61 22.30 4.95
N LEU A 120 -1.48 22.00 3.98
CA LEU A 120 -1.08 21.39 2.72
C LEU A 120 -0.24 22.35 1.86
N ALA A 121 -0.51 23.65 1.94
CA ALA A 121 0.30 24.68 1.30
C ALA A 121 1.71 24.74 1.89
N ALA A 122 1.84 24.75 3.21
CA ALA A 122 3.13 24.75 3.89
C ALA A 122 3.93 23.47 3.61
N LEU A 123 3.28 22.31 3.60
CA LEU A 123 3.91 21.03 3.20
C LEU A 123 4.41 21.05 1.76
N ARG A 124 3.62 21.61 0.83
CA ARG A 124 4.01 21.77 -0.57
C ARG A 124 5.20 22.71 -0.72
N GLU A 125 5.25 23.80 0.04
CA GLU A 125 6.41 24.72 0.06
C GLU A 125 7.68 24.00 0.53
N LEU A 126 7.60 23.23 1.62
CA LEU A 126 8.71 22.42 2.11
C LEU A 126 9.15 21.37 1.09
N ALA A 127 8.19 20.72 0.43
CA ALA A 127 8.44 19.73 -0.60
C ALA A 127 8.92 20.31 -1.94
N ALA A 128 8.79 21.62 -2.17
CA ALA A 128 9.28 22.28 -3.37
C ALA A 128 10.81 22.42 -3.38
N VAL A 129 11.48 22.18 -2.24
CA VAL A 129 12.93 22.09 -2.16
C VAL A 129 13.41 20.90 -3.01
N ASP A 130 14.35 21.18 -3.91
CA ASP A 130 14.99 20.15 -4.73
C ASP A 130 15.85 19.22 -3.87
N GLY A 131 16.03 17.99 -4.35
CA GLY A 131 16.94 17.06 -3.70
C GLY A 131 18.40 17.53 -3.80
N ASN A 132 19.21 17.20 -2.79
CA ASN A 132 20.59 17.68 -2.67
C ASN A 132 21.66 16.73 -3.23
N ASP A 133 21.26 15.63 -3.86
CA ASP A 133 22.15 14.61 -4.41
C ASP A 133 23.13 14.00 -3.38
N ALA A 134 22.83 14.08 -2.08
CA ALA A 134 23.65 13.49 -1.02
C ALA A 134 23.81 11.96 -1.16
N ALA A 135 22.84 11.28 -1.77
CA ALA A 135 22.88 9.84 -2.01
C ALA A 135 23.56 9.43 -3.32
N TYR A 136 23.94 10.38 -4.18
CA TYR A 136 24.40 10.09 -5.55
C TYR A 136 25.60 9.14 -5.57
N GLU A 137 26.68 9.50 -4.88
CA GLU A 137 27.93 8.71 -4.84
C GLU A 137 27.73 7.32 -4.23
N LEU A 138 26.85 7.19 -3.23
CA LEU A 138 26.52 5.89 -2.65
C LEU A 138 25.81 5.01 -3.69
N LEU A 139 24.83 5.58 -4.39
CA LEU A 139 24.07 4.84 -5.39
C LEU A 139 24.89 4.50 -6.63
N VAL A 140 25.83 5.34 -7.07
CA VAL A 140 26.78 4.99 -8.13
C VAL A 140 27.61 3.76 -7.72
N LYS A 141 28.13 3.71 -6.49
CA LYS A 141 28.86 2.54 -5.99
C LYS A 141 27.99 1.28 -5.93
N GLU A 142 26.71 1.42 -5.58
CA GLU A 142 25.79 0.28 -5.62
C GLU A 142 25.46 -0.11 -7.07
N GLN A 143 25.35 0.85 -7.99
CA GLN A 143 25.14 0.61 -9.42
C GLN A 143 26.25 -0.26 -10.02
N GLU A 144 27.51 0.07 -9.72
CA GLU A 144 28.70 -0.67 -10.18
C GLU A 144 28.66 -2.15 -9.76
N LYS A 145 28.06 -2.47 -8.59
CA LYS A 145 27.90 -3.86 -8.14
C LYS A 145 26.84 -4.64 -8.92
N VAL A 146 25.91 -3.93 -9.57
CA VAL A 146 24.78 -4.52 -10.32
C VAL A 146 25.08 -4.64 -11.82
N GLU A 147 25.91 -3.75 -12.36
CA GLU A 147 26.11 -3.51 -13.80
C GLU A 147 26.44 -4.77 -14.63
N ASP A 148 27.13 -5.75 -14.05
CA ASP A 148 27.53 -6.98 -14.73
C ASP A 148 26.80 -8.25 -14.24
N LEU A 149 25.85 -8.13 -13.29
CA LEU A 149 25.15 -9.29 -12.73
C LEU A 149 23.99 -9.78 -13.58
N TYR A 150 23.38 -8.89 -14.39
CA TYR A 150 22.18 -9.16 -15.19
C TYR A 150 21.10 -9.94 -14.41
N ASP A 151 20.95 -9.62 -13.12
CA ASP A 151 19.99 -10.25 -12.23
C ASP A 151 18.83 -9.28 -11.97
N ARG A 152 17.63 -9.67 -12.40
CA ARG A 152 16.42 -8.84 -12.35
C ARG A 152 16.04 -8.52 -10.92
N ASP A 153 16.30 -9.45 -10.02
CA ASP A 153 15.96 -9.31 -8.62
C ASP A 153 16.93 -8.34 -7.92
N ILE A 154 18.21 -8.40 -8.24
CA ILE A 154 19.21 -7.44 -7.73
C ILE A 154 18.91 -6.04 -8.28
N LEU A 155 18.55 -5.93 -9.56
CA LEU A 155 18.15 -4.65 -10.15
C LEU A 155 16.90 -4.06 -9.48
N LEU A 156 15.93 -4.91 -9.10
CA LEU A 156 14.76 -4.48 -8.33
C LEU A 156 15.15 -3.94 -6.95
N VAL A 157 16.12 -4.56 -6.28
CA VAL A 157 16.68 -4.09 -5.01
C VAL A 157 17.27 -2.69 -5.17
N TYR A 158 18.07 -2.49 -6.21
CA TYR A 158 18.66 -1.20 -6.54
C TYR A 158 17.62 -0.13 -6.88
N GLU A 159 16.61 -0.46 -7.68
CA GLU A 159 15.50 0.46 -8.02
C GLU A 159 14.77 0.96 -6.75
N GLY A 160 14.57 0.07 -5.76
CA GLY A 160 14.02 0.45 -4.47
C GLY A 160 14.88 1.47 -3.70
N LEU A 161 16.21 1.34 -3.75
CA LEU A 161 17.13 2.29 -3.11
C LEU A 161 17.07 3.68 -3.78
N VAL A 162 17.03 3.71 -5.11
CA VAL A 162 16.88 4.96 -5.89
C VAL A 162 15.55 5.63 -5.59
N ASP A 163 14.44 4.88 -5.58
CA ASP A 163 13.10 5.37 -5.24
C ASP A 163 13.06 5.97 -3.82
N MET A 164 13.63 5.26 -2.85
CA MET A 164 13.74 5.74 -1.47
C MET A 164 14.54 7.04 -1.40
N ALA A 165 15.74 7.08 -1.97
CA ALA A 165 16.61 8.25 -1.91
C ALA A 165 15.93 9.49 -2.52
N PHE A 166 15.22 9.32 -3.64
CA PHE A 166 14.44 10.40 -4.24
C PHE A 166 13.29 10.88 -3.34
N LYS A 167 12.48 9.97 -2.79
CA LYS A 167 11.37 10.30 -1.87
C LYS A 167 11.84 11.02 -0.60
N LYS A 168 13.07 10.73 -0.16
CA LYS A 168 13.75 11.38 0.97
C LYS A 168 14.42 12.71 0.61
N LYS A 169 14.35 13.16 -0.64
CA LYS A 169 15.04 14.36 -1.17
C LYS A 169 16.57 14.26 -1.12
N LEU A 170 17.11 13.06 -1.12
CA LEU A 170 18.56 12.80 -1.22
C LEU A 170 19.04 12.70 -2.67
N LEU A 171 18.12 12.72 -3.63
CA LEU A 171 18.37 12.82 -5.07
C LEU A 171 17.55 13.95 -5.67
N SER A 172 18.16 14.71 -6.56
CA SER A 172 17.48 15.64 -7.44
C SER A 172 16.69 14.89 -8.52
N LEU A 173 15.74 15.58 -9.16
CA LEU A 173 15.00 15.01 -10.30
C LEU A 173 15.94 14.65 -11.47
N ARG A 174 17.03 15.42 -11.65
CA ARG A 174 18.04 15.13 -12.66
C ARG A 174 18.71 13.79 -12.39
N SER A 175 19.21 13.58 -11.18
CA SER A 175 19.90 12.34 -10.79
C SER A 175 18.98 11.13 -10.81
N LEU A 176 17.73 11.28 -10.36
CA LEU A 176 16.70 10.25 -10.53
C LEU A 176 16.55 9.84 -12.00
N ASN A 177 16.48 10.82 -12.91
CA ASN A 177 16.36 10.55 -14.35
C ASN A 177 17.63 9.92 -14.93
N GLU A 178 18.81 10.23 -14.40
CA GLU A 178 20.06 9.55 -14.74
C GLU A 178 19.99 8.06 -14.36
N PHE A 179 19.66 7.74 -13.11
CA PHE A 179 19.52 6.35 -12.66
C PHE A 179 18.40 5.61 -13.39
N ASN A 180 17.24 6.21 -13.59
CA ASN A 180 16.13 5.57 -14.32
C ASN A 180 16.48 5.27 -15.79
N ARG A 181 17.28 6.13 -16.45
CA ARG A 181 17.77 5.83 -17.80
C ARG A 181 18.66 4.59 -17.80
N TRP A 182 19.55 4.46 -16.82
CA TRP A 182 20.40 3.29 -16.68
C TRP A 182 19.59 2.03 -16.32
N ILE A 183 18.70 2.09 -15.32
CA ILE A 183 17.82 0.98 -14.93
C ILE A 183 17.02 0.48 -16.13
N ASN A 184 16.41 1.39 -16.91
CA ASN A 184 15.65 1.02 -18.10
C ASN A 184 16.52 0.43 -19.22
N LYS A 185 17.78 0.86 -19.34
CA LYS A 185 18.74 0.24 -20.27
C LYS A 185 19.02 -1.21 -19.87
N ILE A 186 19.30 -1.48 -18.59
CA ILE A 186 19.55 -2.85 -18.11
C ILE A 186 18.29 -3.72 -18.25
N LYS A 187 17.10 -3.21 -17.88
CA LYS A 187 15.83 -3.94 -18.08
C LYS A 187 15.64 -4.38 -19.54
N LYS A 188 15.95 -3.51 -20.50
CA LYS A 188 15.88 -3.84 -21.94
C LYS A 188 16.87 -4.93 -22.36
N GLN A 189 18.07 -4.95 -21.79
CA GLN A 189 19.06 -6.00 -22.06
C GLN A 189 18.61 -7.37 -21.54
N MET A 190 17.61 -7.41 -20.66
CA MET A 190 17.04 -8.62 -20.06
C MET A 190 15.63 -8.95 -20.59
N GLU A 191 15.16 -8.25 -21.63
CA GLU A 191 13.79 -8.45 -22.16
C GLU A 191 13.58 -9.84 -22.78
N ASP A 192 14.64 -10.44 -23.33
CA ASP A 192 14.60 -11.77 -23.95
C ASP A 192 14.67 -12.94 -22.94
N ASP A 193 14.70 -12.65 -21.63
CA ASP A 193 14.64 -13.68 -20.59
C ASP A 193 13.29 -14.40 -20.64
N LEU A 194 13.32 -15.70 -20.93
CA LEU A 194 12.15 -16.56 -20.93
C LEU A 194 11.55 -16.66 -19.53
N VAL A 195 10.41 -16.00 -19.30
CA VAL A 195 9.59 -16.23 -18.12
C VAL A 195 8.74 -17.47 -18.35
N VAL A 196 9.09 -18.57 -17.67
CA VAL A 196 8.28 -19.79 -17.68
C VAL A 196 7.01 -19.50 -16.90
N ASN A 197 5.92 -19.30 -17.63
CA ASN A 197 4.59 -19.13 -17.05
C ASN A 197 4.01 -20.50 -16.66
N ASP A 198 3.17 -20.50 -15.64
CA ASP A 198 2.40 -21.65 -15.19
C ASP A 198 0.91 -21.28 -15.10
N ILE A 199 0.05 -22.22 -14.69
CA ILE A 199 -1.41 -22.08 -14.71
C ILE A 199 -1.90 -20.92 -13.82
N LEU A 200 -1.26 -20.71 -12.67
CA LEU A 200 -1.63 -19.68 -11.70
C LEU A 200 -0.48 -18.70 -11.47
N GLU A 201 -0.80 -17.45 -11.15
CA GLU A 201 0.18 -16.44 -10.78
C GLU A 201 -0.17 -15.73 -9.47
N LYS A 202 0.87 -15.35 -8.72
CA LYS A 202 0.73 -14.47 -7.56
C LYS A 202 1.92 -13.54 -7.43
N THR A 203 1.63 -12.28 -7.13
CA THR A 203 2.66 -11.33 -6.69
C THR A 203 2.71 -11.31 -5.17
N PHE A 204 3.89 -11.52 -4.61
CA PHE A 204 4.15 -11.31 -3.19
C PHE A 204 4.89 -9.99 -3.00
N TYR A 205 4.63 -9.36 -1.87
CA TYR A 205 5.21 -8.10 -1.42
C TYR A 205 5.88 -8.32 -0.08
N GLY A 206 6.98 -7.63 0.18
CA GLY A 206 7.61 -7.65 1.49
C GLY A 206 8.68 -6.59 1.68
N TYR A 207 9.06 -6.40 2.94
CA TYR A 207 10.13 -5.51 3.35
C TYR A 207 10.86 -6.10 4.56
N VAL A 208 12.03 -5.55 4.85
CA VAL A 208 12.82 -5.86 6.03
C VAL A 208 12.97 -4.61 6.91
N TYR A 209 13.11 -4.80 8.21
CA TYR A 209 13.51 -3.75 9.14
C TYR A 209 14.38 -4.34 10.24
N GLN A 210 15.14 -3.49 10.92
CA GLN A 210 15.92 -3.88 12.09
C GLN A 210 15.10 -3.65 13.36
N GLY A 211 14.88 -4.71 14.15
CA GLY A 211 14.24 -4.61 15.46
C GLY A 211 15.15 -3.96 16.49
N GLY A 212 14.59 -3.57 17.65
CA GLY A 212 15.34 -2.93 18.73
C GLY A 212 16.48 -3.79 19.32
N ASP A 213 16.43 -5.11 19.13
CA ASP A 213 17.48 -6.07 19.49
C ASP A 213 18.57 -6.24 18.39
N GLY A 214 18.48 -5.45 17.31
CA GLY A 214 19.38 -5.52 16.17
C GLY A 214 19.06 -6.64 15.18
N THR A 215 18.03 -7.46 15.42
CA THR A 215 17.66 -8.56 14.52
C THR A 215 16.91 -8.07 13.28
N LEU A 216 17.14 -8.71 12.13
CA LEU A 216 16.37 -8.41 10.92
C LEU A 216 15.03 -9.13 10.96
N LYS A 217 13.96 -8.36 10.80
CA LYS A 217 12.57 -8.83 10.77
C LYS A 217 11.98 -8.60 9.39
N TYR A 218 11.30 -9.62 8.88
CA TYR A 218 10.73 -9.63 7.54
C TYR A 218 9.21 -9.70 7.61
N ARG A 219 8.53 -8.95 6.75
CA ARG A 219 7.08 -9.03 6.57
C ARG A 219 6.77 -9.35 5.11
N VAL A 220 5.88 -10.31 4.90
CA VAL A 220 5.46 -10.78 3.56
C VAL A 220 3.95 -10.93 3.50
N ASN A 221 3.35 -10.44 2.42
CA ASN A 221 1.94 -10.63 2.10
C ASN A 221 1.73 -10.62 0.58
N ALA A 222 0.64 -11.21 0.13
CA ALA A 222 0.15 -11.14 -1.24
C ALA A 222 -0.66 -9.84 -1.52
N GLN A 223 -1.06 -9.12 -0.48
CA GLN A 223 -1.78 -7.85 -0.56
C GLN A 223 -0.82 -6.69 -0.32
N TYR A 224 -0.65 -5.84 -1.34
CA TYR A 224 0.20 -4.65 -1.24
C TYR A 224 -0.27 -3.72 -0.14
N GLU A 225 -1.59 -3.53 0.01
CA GLU A 225 -2.16 -2.64 1.03
C GLU A 225 -1.78 -3.04 2.46
N SER A 226 -1.76 -4.35 2.77
CA SER A 226 -1.36 -4.82 4.08
C SER A 226 0.12 -4.55 4.33
N ILE A 227 0.97 -4.77 3.33
CA ILE A 227 2.40 -4.48 3.44
C ILE A 227 2.65 -2.99 3.62
N TYR A 228 1.99 -2.13 2.84
CA TYR A 228 2.11 -0.69 2.98
C TYR A 228 1.68 -0.22 4.37
N ASN A 229 0.54 -0.70 4.87
CA ASN A 229 0.11 -0.40 6.23
C ASN A 229 1.14 -0.86 7.28
N PHE A 230 1.67 -2.08 7.16
CA PHE A 230 2.72 -2.56 8.08
C PHE A 230 4.00 -1.72 8.01
N THR A 231 4.36 -1.16 6.84
CA THR A 231 5.51 -0.24 6.76
C THR A 231 5.25 1.03 7.56
N LEU A 232 4.07 1.63 7.45
CA LEU A 232 3.70 2.82 8.23
C LEU A 232 3.72 2.55 9.73
N GLU A 233 3.12 1.43 10.18
CA GLU A 233 3.14 1.02 11.59
C GLU A 233 4.57 0.81 12.12
N THR A 234 5.44 0.24 11.28
CA THR A 234 6.85 0.01 11.64
C THR A 234 7.62 1.33 11.76
N GLU A 235 7.36 2.28 10.86
CA GLU A 235 7.92 3.62 10.93
C GLU A 235 7.44 4.37 12.19
N GLU A 236 6.17 4.24 12.56
CA GLU A 236 5.59 4.83 13.78
C GLU A 236 6.21 4.27 15.06
N GLN A 237 6.60 3.00 15.05
CA GLN A 237 7.36 2.37 16.13
C GLN A 237 8.83 2.83 16.19
N GLY A 238 9.23 3.77 15.33
CA GLY A 238 10.59 4.32 15.30
C GLY A 238 11.59 3.45 14.53
N CYS A 239 11.15 2.37 13.90
CA CYS A 239 12.01 1.56 13.05
C CYS A 239 12.18 2.21 11.66
N ARG A 240 13.12 1.68 10.86
CA ARG A 240 13.41 2.13 9.50
C ARG A 240 13.26 0.96 8.53
N PRO A 241 12.05 0.75 7.97
CA PRO A 241 11.85 -0.32 7.01
C PRO A 241 12.55 -0.01 5.69
N SER A 242 12.92 -1.07 4.98
CA SER A 242 13.34 -0.98 3.59
C SER A 242 12.15 -0.59 2.69
N PRO A 243 12.44 -0.18 1.44
CA PRO A 243 11.46 -0.20 0.36
C PRO A 243 10.69 -1.53 0.28
N ILE A 244 9.46 -1.45 -0.23
CA ILE A 244 8.63 -2.63 -0.47
C ILE A 244 9.12 -3.30 -1.75
N PHE A 245 9.55 -4.54 -1.63
CA PHE A 245 9.93 -5.40 -2.74
C PHE A 245 8.76 -6.26 -3.16
N HIS A 246 8.70 -6.58 -4.45
CA HIS A 246 7.69 -7.48 -4.96
C HIS A 246 8.23 -8.41 -6.04
N LYS A 247 7.69 -9.62 -6.10
CA LYS A 247 8.03 -10.57 -7.15
C LYS A 247 6.82 -11.40 -7.51
N LYS A 248 6.63 -11.59 -8.82
CA LYS A 248 5.59 -12.47 -9.36
C LYS A 248 6.14 -13.89 -9.42
N TYR A 249 5.35 -14.83 -8.91
CA TYR A 249 5.58 -16.26 -8.97
C TYR A 249 4.47 -16.91 -9.79
N PHE A 250 4.85 -17.89 -10.59
CA PHE A 250 3.93 -18.79 -11.26
C PHE A 250 3.91 -20.12 -10.54
N TYR A 251 2.73 -20.70 -10.36
CA TYR A 251 2.54 -21.87 -9.53
C TYR A 251 1.41 -22.76 -10.05
N ASN A 252 1.34 -23.99 -9.55
CA ASN A 252 0.38 -25.01 -9.99
C ASN A 252 -0.01 -25.94 -8.81
N TYR A 253 -0.57 -27.11 -9.13
CA TYR A 253 -1.00 -28.06 -8.11
C TYR A 253 0.14 -28.88 -7.49
N ARG A 254 1.33 -28.87 -8.09
CA ARG A 254 2.57 -29.50 -7.60
C ARG A 254 3.49 -28.51 -6.90
N TYR A 255 3.70 -27.34 -7.50
CA TYR A 255 4.34 -26.20 -6.87
C TYR A 255 3.26 -25.26 -6.33
N THR A 256 3.00 -25.35 -5.04
CA THR A 256 1.87 -24.73 -4.37
C THR A 256 2.10 -23.25 -4.08
N LEU A 257 1.01 -22.52 -3.78
CA LEU A 257 1.09 -21.14 -3.31
C LEU A 257 1.92 -21.01 -2.01
N GLY A 258 1.90 -22.04 -1.16
CA GLY A 258 2.67 -22.09 0.08
C GLY A 258 4.17 -22.16 -0.18
N GLU A 259 4.59 -22.99 -1.15
CA GLU A 259 5.99 -23.08 -1.59
C GLU A 259 6.43 -21.78 -2.26
N ALA A 260 5.61 -21.19 -3.14
CA ALA A 260 5.89 -19.89 -3.73
C ALA A 260 6.10 -18.77 -2.68
N LYS A 261 5.28 -18.77 -1.62
CA LYS A 261 5.46 -17.83 -0.50
C LYS A 261 6.75 -18.11 0.29
N ASN A 262 7.10 -19.38 0.50
CA ASN A 262 8.33 -19.75 1.20
C ASN A 262 9.57 -19.35 0.39
N ASP A 263 9.55 -19.59 -0.92
CA ASP A 263 10.63 -19.18 -1.82
C ASP A 263 10.80 -17.66 -1.84
N PHE A 264 9.69 -16.91 -1.83
CA PHE A 264 9.77 -15.45 -1.69
C PHE A 264 10.36 -15.00 -0.35
N ASN A 265 10.07 -15.71 0.75
CA ASN A 265 10.70 -15.41 2.05
C ASN A 265 12.22 -15.70 2.03
N VAL A 266 12.64 -16.82 1.45
CA VAL A 266 14.06 -17.18 1.30
C VAL A 266 14.78 -16.15 0.43
N PHE A 267 14.14 -15.79 -0.69
CA PHE A 267 14.56 -14.75 -1.61
C PHE A 267 14.80 -13.40 -0.90
N LEU A 268 13.82 -12.91 -0.14
CA LEU A 268 13.95 -11.65 0.59
C LEU A 268 15.09 -11.70 1.62
N LYS A 269 15.28 -12.82 2.33
CA LYS A 269 16.36 -12.95 3.31
C LYS A 269 17.75 -12.98 2.66
N LYS A 270 17.86 -13.53 1.46
CA LYS A 270 19.10 -13.55 0.68
C LYS A 270 19.50 -12.14 0.24
N LEU A 271 18.55 -11.40 -0.32
CA LEU A 271 18.79 -10.08 -0.89
C LEU A 271 18.81 -8.96 0.14
N LEU A 272 17.85 -8.94 1.06
CA LEU A 272 17.67 -7.87 2.04
C LEU A 272 18.36 -8.23 3.36
N ASN A 273 19.63 -8.57 3.24
CA ASN A 273 20.46 -9.02 4.34
C ASN A 273 21.03 -7.83 5.14
N ARG A 274 22.05 -8.09 5.98
CA ARG A 274 22.66 -7.06 6.82
C ARG A 274 23.36 -5.98 6.01
N ASP A 275 24.11 -6.35 4.98
CA ASP A 275 24.84 -5.42 4.12
C ASP A 275 23.85 -4.48 3.40
N TYR A 276 22.72 -5.02 2.94
CA TYR A 276 21.64 -4.22 2.38
C TYR A 276 21.09 -3.21 3.40
N MET A 277 20.86 -3.64 4.64
CA MET A 277 20.38 -2.75 5.70
C MET A 277 21.43 -1.70 6.12
N GLU A 278 22.72 -1.95 5.94
CA GLU A 278 23.76 -0.92 6.11
C GLU A 278 23.61 0.21 5.10
N ILE A 279 23.26 -0.10 3.84
CA ILE A 279 22.96 0.90 2.81
C ILE A 279 21.72 1.72 3.20
N ILE A 280 20.66 1.05 3.65
CA ILE A 280 19.44 1.72 4.14
C ILE A 280 19.77 2.67 5.30
N ASN A 281 20.56 2.20 6.26
CA ASN A 281 21.00 3.00 7.40
C ASN A 281 21.90 4.17 6.98
N ALA A 282 22.75 4.00 5.97
CA ALA A 282 23.56 5.08 5.41
C ALA A 282 22.67 6.16 4.78
N LEU A 283 21.69 5.78 3.96
CA LEU A 283 20.71 6.72 3.38
C LEU A 283 19.92 7.46 4.47
N ASN A 284 19.50 6.78 5.54
CA ASN A 284 18.76 7.38 6.65
C ASN A 284 19.56 8.40 7.46
N ARG A 285 20.90 8.31 7.46
CA ARG A 285 21.79 9.26 8.16
C ARG A 285 22.14 10.49 7.32
N MET A 286 21.82 10.49 6.02
CA MET A 286 22.14 11.62 5.15
C MET A 286 21.28 12.84 5.47
N PRO A 287 21.84 14.06 5.38
CA PRO A 287 21.11 15.27 5.70
C PRO A 287 20.03 15.56 4.65
N SER A 288 18.80 15.79 5.13
CA SER A 288 17.72 16.31 4.30
C SER A 288 17.99 17.76 3.89
N PRO A 289 17.69 18.17 2.65
CA PRO A 289 17.74 19.58 2.26
C PRO A 289 16.58 20.41 2.84
N ILE A 290 15.57 19.76 3.43
CA ILE A 290 14.39 20.44 3.95
C ILE A 290 14.76 21.18 5.24
N ASP A 291 14.34 22.44 5.34
CA ASP A 291 14.58 23.28 6.50
C ASP A 291 13.88 22.72 7.74
N ARG A 292 14.67 22.11 8.61
CA ARG A 292 14.21 21.48 9.85
C ARG A 292 13.64 22.48 10.86
N VAL A 293 14.10 23.74 10.83
CA VAL A 293 13.58 24.79 11.72
C VAL A 293 12.18 25.19 11.26
N LYS A 294 11.99 25.46 9.96
CA LYS A 294 10.66 25.72 9.39
C LYS A 294 9.69 24.55 9.65
N PHE A 295 10.13 23.32 9.45
CA PHE A 295 9.29 22.14 9.70
C PHE A 295 8.87 22.01 11.17
N LYS A 296 9.80 22.24 12.11
CA LYS A 296 9.50 22.23 13.55
C LYS A 296 8.53 23.34 13.94
N ASN A 297 8.73 24.55 13.46
CA ASN A 297 7.83 25.68 13.72
C ASN A 297 6.42 25.38 13.22
N LEU A 298 6.28 24.75 12.05
CA LEU A 298 4.99 24.29 11.53
C LEU A 298 4.34 23.25 12.45
N SER A 299 5.12 22.29 12.94
CA SER A 299 4.65 21.28 13.89
C SER A 299 4.23 21.87 15.23
N GLU A 300 4.97 22.84 15.75
CA GLU A 300 4.64 23.55 16.99
C GLU A 300 3.38 24.42 16.84
N HIS A 301 3.19 25.07 15.69
CA HIS A 301 1.99 25.83 15.37
C HIS A 301 0.72 24.97 15.44
N TYR A 302 0.73 23.78 14.84
CA TYR A 302 -0.42 22.86 14.88
C TYR A 302 -0.56 22.14 16.24
N ARG A 303 0.54 21.92 16.96
CA ARG A 303 0.52 21.42 18.34
C ARG A 303 -0.17 22.40 19.28
N ALA A 304 0.10 23.69 19.16
CA ALA A 304 -0.55 24.73 19.98
C ALA A 304 -2.07 24.80 19.75
N GLN A 305 -2.56 24.36 18.59
CA GLN A 305 -3.98 24.29 18.23
C GLN A 305 -4.63 22.96 18.59
N ASN A 306 -3.88 21.99 19.12
CA ASN A 306 -4.33 20.61 19.33
C ASN A 306 -4.89 19.94 18.07
N ASP A 307 -4.34 20.29 16.89
CA ASP A 307 -4.77 19.70 15.63
C ASP A 307 -4.07 18.34 15.42
N HIS A 308 -4.71 17.29 15.91
CA HIS A 308 -4.19 15.93 15.83
C HIS A 308 -4.02 15.43 14.38
N LYS A 309 -4.87 15.87 13.45
CA LYS A 309 -4.82 15.43 12.04
C LYS A 309 -3.68 16.09 11.29
N ALA A 310 -3.42 17.37 11.57
CA ALA A 310 -2.23 18.04 11.09
C ALA A 310 -0.94 17.39 11.64
N LEU A 311 -0.92 17.07 12.93
CA LEU A 311 0.24 16.41 13.55
C LEU A 311 0.48 14.99 13.03
N GLU A 312 -0.56 14.22 12.75
CA GLU A 312 -0.46 12.91 12.09
C GLU A 312 0.20 13.04 10.71
N THR A 313 -0.25 14.03 9.92
CA THR A 313 0.30 14.33 8.60
C THR A 313 1.76 14.77 8.68
N LEU A 314 2.09 15.68 9.61
CA LEU A 314 3.45 16.14 9.81
C LEU A 314 4.35 14.99 10.30
N GLY A 315 3.87 14.13 11.20
CA GLY A 315 4.61 12.95 11.64
C GLY A 315 4.96 12.02 10.48
N TYR A 316 4.04 11.82 9.53
CA TYR A 316 4.31 11.05 8.31
C TYR A 316 5.43 11.67 7.45
N TYR A 317 5.39 12.99 7.20
CA TYR A 317 6.44 13.66 6.44
C TYR A 317 7.77 13.79 7.20
N GLU A 318 7.73 13.88 8.53
CA GLU A 318 8.93 13.86 9.37
C GLU A 318 9.68 12.54 9.21
N ARG A 319 8.94 11.43 9.25
CA ARG A 319 9.47 10.08 9.02
C ARG A 319 10.05 9.92 7.62
N ARG A 320 9.40 10.48 6.62
CA ARG A 320 9.88 10.45 5.23
C ARG A 320 11.16 11.27 5.02
N TRP A 321 11.25 12.48 5.58
CA TRP A 321 12.30 13.42 5.20
C TRP A 321 13.52 13.45 6.12
N PHE A 322 13.35 13.19 7.42
CA PHE A 322 14.42 13.38 8.40
C PHE A 322 14.91 12.09 9.06
N ASN A 323 14.27 10.97 8.77
CA ASN A 323 14.34 9.76 9.59
C ASN A 323 14.74 8.55 8.78
#